data_AF-A0A3R6WD84-F1
#
_entry.id   AF-A0A3R6WD84-F1
#
_cell.length_a   1.000
_cell.length_b   1.000
_cell.length_c   1.000
_cell.angle_alpha   90.00
_cell.angle_beta   90.00
_cell.angle_gamma   90.00
#
_symmetry.space_group_name_H-M   'P 1'
#
loop_
_entity.id
_entity.type
_entity.pdbx_description
1 polymer ?
#
loop_
_entity_poly.entity_id
_entity_poly.type
_entity_poly.pdbx_seq_one_letter_code
_entity_poly.pdbx_strand_id
1 'polypeptide(L)'
;MSSIPTGSSSPVGPILLGATALGLYTFRQSFLTTFMDPVLMPLLRLLDPETSHDTVPDDPSLHVSLLGLSFENPIGIAAGFDKHADAMQGLLDMGFGFVEIGSVTPLPQDGNPKPRVFRLVEDRGVINRYGFNSQGHAKVRERLEKYKYWTLSTTTSKQYRRGPLGVNLGKNKTSDSPIEDYVRGVETLGPFGDYLVINISSPN
;
A
#
# COMPACT_ATOMS: atom_id res chain seq x y z
N MET A 1 -27.50 60.78 2.53
CA MET A 1 -26.86 60.17 1.35
C MET A 1 -25.46 59.75 1.78
N SER A 2 -25.30 58.46 2.09
CA SER A 2 -24.07 57.88 2.64
C SER A 2 -23.29 57.22 1.50
N SER A 3 -22.02 57.62 1.34
CA SER A 3 -21.09 57.07 0.37
C SER A 3 -20.43 55.79 0.90
N ILE A 4 -20.57 54.68 0.18
CA ILE A 4 -19.85 53.43 0.42
C ILE A 4 -18.47 53.54 -0.26
N PRO A 5 -17.33 53.26 0.42
CA PRO A 5 -16.04 53.15 -0.23
C PRO A 5 -15.89 51.77 -0.90
N THR A 6 -15.62 51.76 -2.20
CA THR A 6 -15.23 50.56 -2.95
C THR A 6 -13.74 50.30 -2.77
N GLY A 7 -13.39 49.44 -1.82
CA GLY A 7 -12.04 48.91 -1.68
C GLY A 7 -11.74 47.88 -2.77
N SER A 8 -10.78 48.16 -3.65
CA SER A 8 -10.26 47.19 -4.62
C SER A 8 -9.35 46.19 -3.90
N SER A 9 -9.86 44.98 -3.64
CA SER A 9 -9.00 43.86 -3.23
C SER A 9 -8.24 43.35 -4.46
N SER A 10 -6.91 43.52 -4.46
CA SER A 10 -6.06 43.00 -5.52
C SER A 10 -6.11 41.46 -5.51
N PRO A 11 -6.18 40.77 -6.67
CA PRO A 11 -6.21 39.31 -6.76
C PRO A 11 -4.83 38.66 -6.54
N VAL A 12 -3.85 39.41 -6.05
CA VAL A 12 -2.44 38.99 -5.97
C VAL A 12 -2.20 38.00 -4.81
N GLY A 13 -2.97 38.12 -3.71
CA GLY A 13 -2.79 37.27 -2.51
C GLY A 13 -2.96 35.76 -2.76
N PRO A 14 -4.06 35.29 -3.39
CA PRO A 14 -4.29 33.88 -3.65
C PRO A 14 -3.30 33.27 -4.66
N ILE A 15 -2.89 34.04 -5.67
CA ILE A 15 -1.98 33.60 -6.73
C ILE A 15 -0.56 33.43 -6.18
N LEU A 16 -0.11 34.36 -5.34
CA LEU A 16 1.21 34.29 -4.71
C LEU A 16 1.29 33.07 -3.78
N LEU A 17 0.29 32.85 -2.91
CA LEU A 17 0.21 31.68 -2.03
C LEU A 17 0.23 30.34 -2.79
N GLY A 18 -0.52 30.24 -3.90
CA GLY A 18 -0.54 29.04 -4.75
C GLY A 18 0.81 28.77 -5.43
N ALA A 19 1.48 29.82 -5.91
CA ALA A 19 2.80 29.71 -6.53
C ALA A 19 3.89 29.32 -5.51
N THR A 20 3.84 29.85 -4.28
CA THR A 20 4.79 29.47 -3.22
C THR A 20 4.58 28.02 -2.79
N ALA A 21 3.33 27.58 -2.62
CA ALA A 21 3.02 26.19 -2.27
C ALA A 21 3.46 25.20 -3.37
N LEU A 22 3.22 25.53 -4.64
CA LEU A 22 3.67 24.74 -5.79
C LEU A 22 5.20 24.74 -5.91
N GLY A 23 5.85 25.88 -5.65
CA GLY A 23 7.30 26.03 -5.60
C GLY A 23 7.94 25.19 -4.49
N LEU A 24 7.38 25.20 -3.28
CA LEU A 24 7.83 24.34 -2.18
C LEU A 24 7.60 22.85 -2.49
N TYR A 25 6.47 22.50 -3.09
CA TYR A 25 6.17 21.12 -3.48
C TYR A 25 7.13 20.60 -4.55
N THR A 26 7.38 21.37 -5.60
CA THR A 26 8.29 21.01 -6.70
C THR A 26 9.75 20.98 -6.24
N PHE A 27 10.16 21.92 -5.38
CA PHE A 27 11.48 21.91 -4.74
C PHE A 27 11.64 20.67 -3.85
N ARG A 28 10.65 20.34 -3.01
CA ARG A 28 10.67 19.15 -2.16
C ARG A 28 10.76 17.87 -2.99
N GLN A 29 9.96 17.73 -4.04
CA GLN A 29 10.01 16.59 -4.96
C GLN A 29 11.38 16.45 -5.63
N SER A 30 11.93 17.54 -6.15
CA SER A 30 13.26 17.55 -6.79
C SER A 30 14.39 17.25 -5.80
N PHE A 31 14.30 17.79 -4.58
CA PHE A 31 15.25 17.54 -3.51
C PHE A 31 15.25 16.07 -3.06
N LEU A 32 14.06 15.48 -2.89
CA LEU A 32 13.94 14.06 -2.55
C LEU A 32 14.55 13.17 -3.66
N THR A 33 14.16 13.40 -4.91
CA THR A 33 14.58 12.49 -6.00
C THR A 33 16.01 12.70 -6.50
N THR A 34 16.55 13.92 -6.38
CA THR A 34 17.87 14.26 -6.95
C THR A 34 18.98 14.28 -5.89
N PHE A 35 18.64 14.48 -4.62
CA PHE A 35 19.62 14.58 -3.53
C PHE A 35 19.42 13.50 -2.46
N MET A 36 18.19 13.27 -1.99
CA MET A 36 17.97 12.25 -0.95
C MET A 36 18.32 10.85 -1.44
N ASP A 37 17.77 10.42 -2.58
CA ASP A 37 17.91 9.04 -3.05
C ASP A 37 19.32 8.65 -3.51
N PRO A 38 20.02 9.44 -4.36
CA PRO A 38 21.33 9.05 -4.86
C PRO A 38 22.50 9.45 -3.94
N VAL A 39 22.32 10.41 -3.03
CA VAL A 39 23.42 10.96 -2.20
C VAL A 39 23.18 10.73 -0.71
N LEU A 40 22.03 11.15 -0.17
CA LEU A 40 21.81 11.08 1.27
C LEU A 40 21.53 9.66 1.77
N MET A 41 20.76 8.85 1.04
CA MET A 41 20.43 7.48 1.46
C MET A 41 21.65 6.56 1.55
N PRO A 42 22.62 6.58 0.61
CA PRO A 42 23.88 5.87 0.79
C PRO A 42 24.67 6.33 2.02
N LEU A 43 24.66 7.62 2.35
CA LEU A 43 25.33 8.18 3.52
C LEU A 43 24.62 7.84 4.84
N LEU A 44 23.29 7.87 4.86
CA LEU A 44 22.48 7.48 6.02
C LEU A 44 22.66 6.00 6.36
N ARG A 45 22.92 5.15 5.36
CA ARG A 45 23.29 3.74 5.56
C ARG A 45 24.68 3.53 6.16
N LEU A 46 25.49 4.58 6.28
CA LEU A 46 26.77 4.56 7.01
C LEU A 46 26.60 4.94 8.49
N LEU A 47 25.44 5.49 8.88
CA LEU A 47 25.11 5.67 10.29
C LEU A 47 24.84 4.31 10.94
N ASP A 48 24.98 4.27 12.26
CA ASP A 48 24.69 3.07 13.02
C ASP A 48 23.25 2.58 12.69
N PRO A 49 23.07 1.30 12.35
CA PRO A 49 21.78 0.77 11.96
C PRO A 49 20.73 1.01 13.03
N GLU A 50 21.10 1.01 14.32
CA GLU A 50 20.19 1.17 15.45
C GLU A 50 19.62 2.60 15.51
N THR A 51 20.43 3.62 15.19
CA THR A 51 19.98 5.03 15.15
C THR A 51 19.13 5.35 13.91
N SER A 52 19.32 4.59 12.83
CA SER A 52 18.52 4.72 11.61
C SER A 52 17.28 3.81 11.58
N HIS A 53 17.15 2.90 12.58
CA HIS A 53 16.03 1.98 12.72
C HIS A 53 14.85 2.55 13.53
N ASP A 54 15.07 3.60 14.32
CA ASP A 54 14.01 4.24 15.10
C ASP A 54 13.04 4.95 14.16
N THR A 55 11.95 4.26 13.85
CA THR A 55 10.88 4.80 13.02
C THR A 55 10.30 6.02 13.72
N VAL A 56 10.40 7.18 13.07
CA VAL A 56 9.67 8.37 13.51
C VAL A 56 8.18 8.01 13.54
N PRO A 57 7.46 8.28 14.64
CA PRO A 57 6.01 8.09 14.68
C PRO A 57 5.33 8.88 13.57
N ASP A 58 4.23 8.35 13.02
CA ASP A 58 3.44 9.13 12.07
C ASP A 58 2.82 10.35 12.77
N ASP A 59 2.60 11.42 12.00
CA ASP A 59 1.90 12.59 12.52
C ASP A 59 0.45 12.21 12.87
N PRO A 60 -0.06 12.53 14.07
CA PRO A 60 -1.43 12.20 14.47
C PRO A 60 -2.51 12.72 13.50
N SER A 61 -2.22 13.77 12.72
CA SER A 61 -3.13 14.29 11.70
C SER A 61 -3.36 13.33 10.52
N LEU A 62 -2.51 12.30 10.35
CA LEU A 62 -2.65 11.25 9.34
C LEU A 62 -3.55 10.10 9.81
N HIS A 63 -3.93 10.05 11.09
CA HIS A 63 -4.74 8.95 11.61
C HIS A 63 -6.13 8.94 10.97
N VAL A 64 -6.55 7.76 10.50
CA VAL A 64 -7.86 7.57 9.88
C VAL A 64 -8.58 6.42 10.56
N SER A 65 -9.86 6.64 10.89
CA SER A 65 -10.78 5.60 11.32
C SER A 65 -11.81 5.35 10.22
N LEU A 66 -11.85 4.14 9.68
CA LEU A 66 -12.74 3.78 8.57
C LEU A 66 -13.22 2.34 8.73
N LEU A 67 -14.54 2.11 8.57
CA LEU A 67 -15.16 0.79 8.67
C LEU A 67 -14.86 0.04 9.99
N GLY A 68 -14.65 0.79 11.08
CA GLY A 68 -14.29 0.22 12.39
C GLY A 68 -12.81 -0.19 12.51
N LEU A 69 -11.99 0.08 11.49
CA LEU A 69 -10.55 -0.12 11.49
C LEU A 69 -9.84 1.21 11.78
N SER A 70 -8.68 1.13 12.43
CA SER A 70 -7.78 2.26 12.69
C SER A 70 -6.54 2.13 11.83
N PHE A 71 -6.18 3.23 11.16
CA PHE A 71 -5.00 3.35 10.32
C PHE A 71 -4.12 4.47 10.88
N GLU A 72 -2.86 4.17 11.18
CA GLU A 72 -1.88 5.17 11.66
C GLU A 72 -1.62 6.25 10.59
N ASN A 73 -1.65 5.85 9.32
CA ASN A 73 -1.59 6.74 8.18
C ASN A 73 -2.42 6.17 7.00
N PRO A 74 -2.85 7.00 6.04
CA PRO A 74 -3.76 6.57 4.98
C PRO A 74 -3.03 5.94 3.77
N ILE A 75 -1.72 5.67 3.87
CA ILE A 75 -0.91 5.19 2.75
C ILE A 75 -0.72 3.68 2.90
N GLY A 76 -1.18 2.91 1.92
CA GLY A 76 -1.07 1.45 1.95
C GLY A 76 -0.42 0.85 0.71
N ILE A 77 -0.03 -0.42 0.83
CA ILE A 77 0.39 -1.25 -0.31
C ILE A 77 -0.84 -1.91 -0.93
N ALA A 78 -1.03 -1.66 -2.23
CA ALA A 78 -2.10 -2.26 -3.00
C ALA A 78 -1.85 -3.75 -3.31
N ALA A 79 -2.93 -4.48 -3.58
CA ALA A 79 -2.86 -5.85 -4.08
C ALA A 79 -2.03 -5.95 -5.37
N GLY A 80 -1.47 -7.13 -5.59
CA GLY A 80 -0.60 -7.44 -6.71
C GLY A 80 0.87 -7.27 -6.41
N PHE A 81 1.24 -6.59 -5.31
CA PHE A 81 2.61 -6.53 -4.81
C PHE A 81 2.96 -7.79 -4.01
N ASP A 82 2.38 -7.96 -2.82
CA ASP A 82 2.51 -9.20 -2.02
C ASP A 82 1.35 -10.16 -2.33
N LYS A 83 1.46 -10.86 -3.46
CA LYS A 83 0.39 -11.76 -3.93
C LYS A 83 0.15 -12.97 -3.03
N HIS A 84 1.09 -13.33 -2.17
CA HIS A 84 1.08 -14.63 -1.50
C HIS A 84 1.38 -14.55 0.00
N ALA A 85 1.25 -13.37 0.61
CA ALA A 85 1.49 -13.13 2.03
C ALA A 85 2.93 -13.46 2.47
N ASP A 86 3.92 -13.09 1.65
CA ASP A 86 5.33 -13.34 1.90
C ASP A 86 6.02 -12.24 2.73
N ALA A 87 5.51 -11.00 2.70
CA ALA A 87 6.24 -9.83 3.19
C ALA A 87 5.41 -8.83 4.00
N MET A 88 4.24 -9.23 4.51
CA MET A 88 3.28 -8.36 5.23
C MET A 88 3.92 -7.48 6.31
N GLN A 89 4.66 -8.08 7.26
CA GLN A 89 5.29 -7.31 8.35
C GLN A 89 6.37 -6.37 7.83
N GLY A 90 7.20 -6.84 6.88
CA GLY A 90 8.25 -6.00 6.30
C GLY A 90 7.69 -4.79 5.56
N LEU A 91 6.54 -4.93 4.91
CA LEU A 91 5.81 -3.81 4.29
C LEU A 91 5.29 -2.83 5.34
N LEU A 92 4.68 -3.31 6.43
CA LEU A 92 4.26 -2.44 7.53
C LEU A 92 5.44 -1.71 8.19
N ASP A 93 6.56 -2.40 8.40
CA ASP A 93 7.77 -1.82 9.00
C ASP A 93 8.45 -0.80 8.09
N MET A 94 8.19 -0.82 6.77
CA MET A 94 8.60 0.26 5.86
C MET A 94 7.76 1.55 6.02
N GLY A 95 6.71 1.53 6.83
CA GLY A 95 5.90 2.70 7.17
C GLY A 95 4.50 2.75 6.53
N PHE A 96 4.10 1.73 5.77
CA PHE A 96 2.75 1.65 5.24
C PHE A 96 1.73 1.46 6.37
N GLY A 97 0.65 2.25 6.36
CA GLY A 97 -0.42 2.16 7.34
C GLY A 97 -1.29 0.91 7.19
N PHE A 98 -1.30 0.29 6.00
CA PHE A 98 -1.99 -0.98 5.74
C PHE A 98 -1.38 -1.72 4.54
N VAL A 99 -1.64 -3.02 4.46
CA VAL A 99 -1.15 -3.89 3.37
C VAL A 99 -2.30 -4.71 2.81
N GLU A 100 -2.44 -4.74 1.49
CA GLU A 100 -3.37 -5.62 0.79
C GLU A 100 -2.62 -6.74 0.06
N ILE A 101 -2.82 -7.98 0.48
CA ILE A 101 -2.24 -9.15 -0.20
C ILE A 101 -3.14 -9.62 -1.35
N GLY A 102 -2.59 -10.46 -2.23
CA GLY A 102 -3.34 -11.11 -3.32
C GLY A 102 -3.21 -10.37 -4.66
N SER A 103 -4.11 -10.54 -5.63
CA SER A 103 -5.29 -11.41 -5.58
C SER A 103 -4.92 -12.89 -5.45
N VAL A 104 -5.58 -13.58 -4.52
CA VAL A 104 -5.39 -15.02 -4.30
C VAL A 104 -6.54 -15.78 -4.93
N THR A 105 -6.24 -16.86 -5.66
CA THR A 105 -7.24 -17.75 -6.27
C THR A 105 -7.37 -19.04 -5.46
N PRO A 106 -8.49 -19.78 -5.55
CA PRO A 106 -8.66 -21.04 -4.83
C PRO A 106 -7.55 -22.05 -5.09
N LEU A 107 -7.34 -22.38 -6.37
CA LEU A 107 -6.29 -23.27 -6.82
C LEU A 107 -5.06 -22.46 -7.26
N PRO A 108 -3.85 -23.05 -7.15
CA PRO A 108 -2.65 -22.45 -7.72
C PRO A 108 -2.80 -22.28 -9.24
N GLN A 109 -2.24 -21.20 -9.77
CA GLN A 109 -2.13 -20.99 -11.21
C GLN A 109 -0.94 -20.08 -11.53
N ASP A 110 -0.25 -20.36 -12.63
CA ASP A 110 0.98 -19.64 -13.00
C ASP A 110 0.72 -18.21 -13.52
N GLY A 111 -0.51 -17.93 -13.97
CA GLY A 111 -0.88 -16.73 -14.71
C GLY A 111 -0.50 -16.80 -16.19
N ASN A 112 -0.55 -15.67 -16.88
CA ASN A 112 -0.23 -15.60 -18.33
C ASN A 112 1.29 -15.79 -18.59
N PRO A 113 1.71 -16.27 -19.77
CA PRO A 113 3.12 -16.43 -20.11
C PRO A 113 3.95 -15.14 -19.98
N LYS A 114 5.24 -15.26 -19.66
CA LYS A 114 6.20 -14.15 -19.62
C LYS A 114 6.69 -13.79 -21.05
N PRO A 115 7.07 -12.53 -21.33
CA PRO A 115 7.03 -11.35 -20.46
C PRO A 115 5.61 -10.76 -20.30
N ARG A 116 5.32 -10.31 -19.08
CA ARG A 116 3.96 -9.91 -18.66
C ARG A 116 3.89 -8.67 -17.76
N VAL A 117 5.00 -7.95 -17.61
CA VAL A 117 5.07 -6.65 -16.94
C VAL A 117 6.08 -5.79 -17.68
N PHE A 118 5.72 -4.54 -17.92
CA PHE A 118 6.47 -3.60 -18.73
C PHE A 118 6.46 -2.24 -18.02
N ARG A 119 7.64 -1.65 -17.82
CA ARG A 119 7.77 -0.32 -17.22
C ARG A 119 7.82 0.72 -18.34
N LEU A 120 6.98 1.75 -18.22
CA LEU A 120 6.96 2.92 -19.09
C LEU A 120 7.57 4.07 -18.28
N VAL A 121 8.90 4.15 -18.27
CA VAL A 121 9.64 5.04 -17.35
C VAL A 121 9.31 6.51 -17.61
N GLU A 122 9.25 6.91 -18.88
CA GLU A 122 8.92 8.28 -19.31
C GLU A 122 7.51 8.69 -18.87
N ASP A 123 6.55 7.77 -18.93
CA ASP A 123 5.16 7.98 -18.53
C ASP A 123 4.92 7.77 -17.02
N ARG A 124 5.96 7.40 -16.26
CA ARG A 124 5.84 6.93 -14.86
C ARG A 124 4.77 5.83 -14.70
N GLY A 125 4.65 4.97 -15.71
CA GLY A 125 3.59 3.97 -15.85
C GLY A 125 4.09 2.52 -15.81
N VAL A 126 3.16 1.60 -15.59
CA VAL A 126 3.39 0.16 -15.69
C VAL A 126 2.21 -0.50 -16.40
N ILE A 127 2.50 -1.29 -17.43
CA ILE A 127 1.53 -2.18 -18.07
C ILE A 127 1.81 -3.61 -17.58
N ASN A 128 0.77 -4.32 -17.14
CA ASN A 128 0.90 -5.71 -16.77
C ASN A 128 -0.25 -6.56 -17.31
N ARG A 129 0.09 -7.83 -17.56
CA ARG A 129 -0.85 -8.86 -17.99
C ARG A 129 -0.67 -10.14 -17.21
N TYR A 130 -0.63 -10.04 -15.88
CA TYR A 130 -0.30 -11.18 -15.01
C TYR A 130 -1.30 -12.34 -15.10
N GLY A 131 -2.62 -12.05 -15.15
CA GLY A 131 -3.67 -13.08 -15.15
C GLY A 131 -3.72 -13.89 -13.84
N PHE A 132 -3.73 -13.20 -12.69
CA PHE A 132 -3.78 -13.80 -11.35
C PHE A 132 -2.82 -14.97 -11.12
N ASN A 133 -1.51 -14.77 -11.31
CA ASN A 133 -0.53 -15.74 -10.83
C ASN A 133 -0.63 -15.88 -9.30
N SER A 134 -0.95 -17.08 -8.80
CA SER A 134 -1.30 -17.37 -7.41
C SER A 134 -0.78 -18.74 -6.96
N GLN A 135 -0.37 -18.86 -5.70
CA GLN A 135 -0.02 -20.14 -5.07
C GLN A 135 -1.22 -20.88 -4.45
N GLY A 136 -2.44 -20.36 -4.62
CA GLY A 136 -3.66 -20.97 -4.10
C GLY A 136 -3.98 -20.62 -2.65
N HIS A 137 -5.23 -20.82 -2.24
CA HIS A 137 -5.67 -20.52 -0.87
C HIS A 137 -4.89 -21.31 0.17
N ALA A 138 -4.66 -22.62 -0.06
CA ALA A 138 -3.99 -23.48 0.92
C ALA A 138 -2.61 -22.94 1.32
N LYS A 139 -1.81 -22.49 0.34
CA LYS A 139 -0.46 -21.99 0.61
C LYS A 139 -0.47 -20.62 1.29
N VAL A 140 -1.35 -19.72 0.84
CA VAL A 140 -1.47 -18.39 1.44
C VAL A 140 -2.03 -18.49 2.87
N ARG A 141 -3.00 -19.38 3.10
CA ARG A 141 -3.53 -19.67 4.43
C ARG A 141 -2.43 -20.12 5.40
N GLU A 142 -1.57 -21.06 4.99
CA GLU A 142 -0.44 -21.52 5.82
C GLU A 142 0.43 -20.34 6.29
N ARG A 143 0.69 -19.37 5.40
CA ARG A 143 1.49 -18.18 5.72
C ARG A 143 0.76 -17.21 6.62
N LEU A 144 -0.54 -17.02 6.40
CA LEU A 144 -1.38 -16.17 7.24
C LEU A 144 -1.54 -16.74 8.66
N GLU A 145 -1.68 -18.06 8.79
CA GLU A 145 -1.70 -18.75 10.08
C GLU A 145 -0.39 -18.53 10.84
N LYS A 146 0.76 -18.73 10.18
CA LYS A 146 2.08 -18.46 10.76
C LYS A 146 2.24 -16.99 11.16
N TYR A 147 1.80 -16.07 10.31
CA TYR A 147 1.86 -14.64 10.58
C TYR A 147 1.00 -14.28 11.80
N LYS A 148 -0.27 -14.70 11.85
CA LYS A 148 -1.16 -14.43 13.00
C LYS A 148 -0.57 -15.03 14.28
N TYR A 149 -0.12 -16.29 14.27
CA TYR A 149 0.52 -16.91 15.42
C TYR A 149 1.76 -16.13 15.90
N TRP A 150 2.62 -15.72 14.97
CA TRP A 150 3.78 -14.89 15.27
C TRP A 150 3.36 -13.54 15.88
N THR A 151 2.40 -12.82 15.28
CA THR A 151 1.93 -11.52 15.80
C THR A 151 1.31 -11.59 17.20
N LEU A 152 0.67 -12.72 17.55
CA LEU A 152 0.06 -12.95 18.86
C LEU A 152 1.06 -13.42 19.92
N SER A 153 2.16 -14.07 19.51
CA SER A 153 3.18 -14.62 20.42
C SER A 153 4.32 -13.65 20.71
N THR A 154 4.53 -12.63 19.88
CA THR A 154 5.57 -11.63 20.09
C THR A 154 5.29 -10.77 21.32
N THR A 155 5.94 -11.09 22.44
CA THR A 155 6.09 -10.28 23.66
C THR A 155 7.40 -9.46 23.66
N THR A 156 8.05 -9.38 22.50
CA THR A 156 9.42 -8.86 22.35
C THR A 156 9.49 -7.34 22.55
N SER A 157 10.63 -6.86 23.06
CA SER A 157 10.97 -5.44 23.21
C SER A 157 11.04 -4.66 21.89
N LYS A 158 11.07 -5.35 20.74
CA LYS A 158 11.08 -4.72 19.42
C LYS A 158 9.65 -4.35 19.01
N GLN A 159 9.39 -3.06 18.88
CA GLN A 159 8.08 -2.52 18.49
C GLN A 159 7.90 -2.64 16.97
N TYR A 160 7.24 -3.71 16.53
CA TYR A 160 6.85 -3.90 15.13
C TYR A 160 5.66 -2.99 14.80
N ARG A 161 5.65 -2.43 13.58
CA ARG A 161 4.50 -1.63 13.13
C ARG A 161 3.30 -2.54 12.93
N ARG A 162 2.13 -2.05 13.31
CA ARG A 162 0.85 -2.74 13.10
C ARG A 162 -0.01 -1.89 12.17
N GLY A 163 -0.80 -2.56 11.36
CA GLY A 163 -1.74 -1.93 10.46
C GLY A 163 -2.72 -2.96 9.90
N PRO A 164 -3.88 -2.53 9.41
CA PRO A 164 -4.85 -3.43 8.82
C PRO A 164 -4.28 -4.25 7.66
N LEU A 165 -4.69 -5.52 7.60
CA LEU A 165 -4.36 -6.46 6.54
C LEU A 165 -5.59 -6.73 5.67
N GLY A 166 -5.53 -6.31 4.41
CA GLY A 166 -6.52 -6.63 3.39
C GLY A 166 -6.21 -7.94 2.69
N VAL A 167 -7.22 -8.76 2.44
CA VAL A 167 -7.09 -9.95 1.60
C VAL A 167 -7.90 -9.78 0.32
N ASN A 168 -7.19 -9.68 -0.80
CA ASN A 168 -7.79 -9.57 -2.12
C ASN A 168 -8.02 -10.97 -2.72
N LEU A 169 -9.27 -11.26 -3.06
CA LEU A 169 -9.75 -12.54 -3.57
C LEU A 169 -9.98 -12.46 -5.07
N GLY A 170 -9.53 -13.47 -5.80
CA GLY A 170 -9.72 -13.64 -7.23
C GLY A 170 -10.29 -15.01 -7.57
N LYS A 171 -10.84 -15.15 -8.78
CA LYS A 171 -11.29 -16.42 -9.33
C LYS A 171 -10.18 -17.13 -10.12
N ASN A 172 -10.23 -18.45 -10.21
CA ASN A 172 -9.37 -19.18 -11.14
C ASN A 172 -9.79 -18.89 -12.59
N LYS A 173 -8.82 -18.91 -13.52
CA LYS A 173 -9.09 -18.63 -14.95
C LYS A 173 -10.05 -19.64 -15.58
N THR A 174 -9.90 -20.91 -15.22
CA THR A 174 -10.65 -22.07 -15.73
C THR A 174 -11.82 -22.46 -14.81
N SER A 175 -12.25 -21.57 -13.90
CA SER A 175 -13.34 -21.88 -12.99
C SER A 175 -14.69 -21.84 -13.69
N ASP A 176 -15.45 -22.93 -13.54
CA ASP A 176 -16.82 -23.04 -14.03
C ASP A 176 -17.82 -22.29 -13.14
N SER A 177 -17.42 -21.92 -11.91
CA SER A 177 -18.25 -21.17 -10.95
C SER A 177 -17.45 -20.06 -10.26
N PRO A 178 -17.30 -18.89 -10.92
CA PRO A 178 -16.59 -17.74 -10.35
C PRO A 178 -17.09 -17.26 -8.98
N ILE A 179 -18.40 -17.36 -8.74
CA ILE A 179 -19.00 -16.94 -7.47
C ILE A 179 -18.51 -17.86 -6.34
N GLU A 180 -18.49 -19.17 -6.57
CA GLU A 180 -17.99 -20.13 -5.59
C GLU A 180 -16.51 -19.93 -5.26
N ASP A 181 -15.70 -19.48 -6.22
CA ASP A 181 -14.29 -19.16 -5.95
C ASP A 181 -14.16 -18.04 -4.92
N TYR A 182 -14.97 -16.99 -5.05
CA TYR A 182 -14.99 -15.89 -4.07
C TYR A 182 -15.53 -16.37 -2.71
N VAL A 183 -16.60 -17.16 -2.69
CA VAL A 183 -17.16 -17.73 -1.44
C VAL A 183 -16.10 -18.56 -0.72
N ARG A 184 -15.42 -19.48 -1.43
CA ARG A 184 -14.30 -20.26 -0.86
C ARG A 184 -13.18 -19.36 -0.35
N GLY A 185 -12.91 -18.24 -1.02
CA GLY A 185 -11.94 -17.24 -0.57
C GLY A 185 -12.33 -16.59 0.74
N VAL A 186 -13.59 -16.17 0.87
CA VAL A 186 -14.15 -15.62 2.12
C VAL A 186 -14.06 -16.65 3.25
N GLU A 187 -14.49 -17.89 3.01
CA GLU A 187 -14.46 -18.95 4.03
C GLU A 187 -13.04 -19.33 4.45
N THR A 188 -12.12 -19.41 3.48
CA THR A 188 -10.76 -19.94 3.73
C THR A 188 -9.81 -18.89 4.29
N LEU A 189 -9.89 -17.65 3.77
CA LEU A 189 -8.93 -16.57 4.04
C LEU A 189 -9.54 -15.41 4.83
N GLY A 190 -10.88 -15.26 4.83
CA GLY A 190 -11.59 -14.22 5.57
C GLY A 190 -11.22 -14.10 7.05
N PRO A 191 -11.07 -15.21 7.80
CA PRO A 191 -10.68 -15.12 9.21
C PRO A 191 -9.31 -14.49 9.49
N PHE A 192 -8.47 -14.28 8.47
CA PHE A 192 -7.11 -13.74 8.63
C PHE A 192 -6.99 -12.25 8.26
N GLY A 193 -7.90 -11.72 7.45
CA GLY A 193 -7.90 -10.32 7.03
C GLY A 193 -8.73 -9.44 7.95
N ASP A 194 -8.33 -8.18 8.10
CA ASP A 194 -9.15 -7.15 8.73
C ASP A 194 -10.21 -6.61 7.77
N TYR A 195 -9.96 -6.70 6.45
CA TYR A 195 -10.95 -6.48 5.41
C TYR A 195 -10.72 -7.42 4.22
N LEU A 196 -11.77 -7.57 3.40
CA LEU A 196 -11.76 -8.39 2.20
C LEU A 196 -12.03 -7.55 0.95
N VAL A 197 -11.37 -7.90 -0.15
CA VAL A 197 -11.61 -7.29 -1.46
C VAL A 197 -11.99 -8.37 -2.45
N ILE A 198 -13.14 -8.21 -3.11
CA ILE A 198 -13.58 -9.08 -4.20
C ILE A 198 -13.13 -8.43 -5.52
N ASN A 199 -12.12 -9.00 -6.17
CA ASN A 199 -11.58 -8.42 -7.40
C ASN A 199 -12.39 -8.85 -8.62
N ILE A 200 -13.26 -7.94 -9.08
CA ILE A 200 -14.07 -8.06 -10.30
C ILE A 200 -13.54 -7.17 -11.45
N SER A 201 -12.36 -6.58 -11.30
CA SER A 201 -11.85 -5.52 -12.17
C SER A 201 -10.56 -5.88 -12.91
N SER A 202 -10.02 -7.10 -12.74
CA SER A 202 -8.86 -7.54 -13.52
C SER A 202 -9.18 -7.50 -15.03
N PRO A 203 -8.38 -6.75 -15.83
CA PRO A 203 -8.52 -6.76 -17.28
C PRO A 203 -7.83 -7.98 -17.93
N ASN A 204 -7.21 -8.84 -17.11
CA ASN A 204 -6.37 -9.99 -17.48
C ASN A 204 -6.93 -11.31 -16.95
#